data_AF-A0A2R6J128-F1
#
_entry.id   AF-A0A2R6J128-F1
#
_cell.length_a   1.000
_cell.length_b   1.000
_cell.length_c   1.000
_cell.angle_alpha   90.00
_cell.angle_beta   90.00
_cell.angle_gamma   90.00
#
_symmetry.space_group_name_H-M   'P 1'
#
loop_
_entity.id
_entity.type
_entity.pdbx_description
1 polymer ?
#
loop_
_entity_poly.entity_id
_entity_poly.type
_entity_poly.pdbx_seq_one_letter_code
_entity_poly.pdbx_strand_id
1 'polypeptide(L)' 'QLLLGGGTPDPDLGDISDQMGAMTRMATFKTRIQSGGRVSVPDAEREALDIREGDIVQTVVVPVKRNRDDD' A
#
# COMPACT_ATOMS: atom_id res chain seq x y z
N GLN A 1 -27.20 39.17 4.11
CA GLN A 1 -27.59 37.96 3.36
C GLN A 1 -26.32 37.31 2.84
N LEU A 2 -26.16 36.01 3.16
CA LEU A 2 -25.43 34.93 2.46
C LEU A 2 -24.00 35.18 1.92
N LEU A 3 -23.05 34.23 1.91
CA LEU A 3 -22.79 32.96 2.62
C LEU A 3 -21.35 32.56 2.20
N LEU A 4 -20.66 31.83 3.07
CA LEU A 4 -19.31 31.28 2.91
C LEU A 4 -19.09 30.51 1.59
N GLY A 5 -17.98 30.78 0.91
CA GLY A 5 -17.43 29.93 -0.16
C GLY A 5 -16.17 29.20 0.31
N GLY A 6 -16.32 28.24 1.22
CA GLY A 6 -15.27 27.31 1.60
C GLY A 6 -15.34 26.08 0.71
N GLY A 7 -14.58 26.07 -0.40
CA GLY A 7 -14.40 24.90 -1.23
C GLY A 7 -13.52 23.88 -0.50
N THR A 8 -14.12 22.85 0.08
CA THR A 8 -13.40 21.63 0.41
C THR A 8 -12.89 21.02 -0.91
N PRO A 9 -11.61 20.66 -1.04
CA PRO A 9 -11.18 19.87 -2.18
C PRO A 9 -11.94 18.54 -2.14
N ASP A 10 -12.91 18.38 -3.02
CA ASP A 10 -13.57 17.11 -3.24
C ASP A 10 -12.49 16.08 -3.60
N PRO A 11 -12.44 14.90 -2.94
CA PRO A 11 -11.49 13.87 -3.32
C PRO A 11 -11.74 13.47 -4.77
N ASP A 12 -10.76 13.74 -5.63
CA ASP A 12 -10.84 13.44 -7.06
C ASP A 12 -11.01 11.93 -7.26
N LEU A 13 -12.17 11.52 -7.79
CA LEU A 13 -12.48 10.12 -8.07
C LEU A 13 -11.57 9.51 -9.15
N GLY A 14 -10.85 10.34 -9.91
CA GLY A 14 -9.82 9.92 -10.86
C GLY A 14 -8.65 9.21 -10.15
N ASP A 15 -8.11 9.81 -9.09
CA ASP A 15 -7.01 9.25 -8.29
C ASP A 15 -7.37 7.87 -7.71
N ILE A 16 -8.61 7.72 -7.19
CA ILE A 16 -9.08 6.45 -6.61
C ILE A 16 -9.18 5.36 -7.68
N SER A 17 -9.61 5.71 -8.89
CA SER A 17 -9.77 4.76 -10.00
C SER A 17 -8.41 4.26 -10.52
N ASP A 18 -7.42 5.15 -10.62
CA ASP A 18 -6.04 4.79 -10.96
C ASP A 18 -5.38 3.97 -9.84
N GLN A 19 -5.65 4.32 -8.58
CA GLN A 19 -5.22 3.56 -7.42
C GLN A 19 -5.86 2.15 -7.37
N MET A 20 -7.12 2.00 -7.79
CA MET A 20 -7.79 0.71 -7.96
C MET A 20 -7.28 -0.09 -9.17
N GLY A 21 -6.91 0.59 -10.26
CA GLY A 21 -6.25 -0.04 -11.41
C GLY A 21 -4.89 -0.63 -11.04
N ALA A 22 -4.12 0.07 -10.19
CA ALA A 22 -2.88 -0.44 -9.63
C ALA A 22 -3.11 -1.69 -8.76
N MET A 23 -4.18 -1.71 -7.96
CA MET A 23 -4.54 -2.87 -7.11
C MET A 23 -4.77 -4.16 -7.90
N THR A 24 -5.17 -4.07 -9.18
CA THR A 24 -5.39 -5.25 -10.04
C THR A 24 -4.09 -5.96 -10.43
N ARG A 25 -2.93 -5.31 -10.31
CA ARG A 25 -1.60 -5.90 -10.60
C ARG A 25 -0.79 -6.22 -9.33
N MET A 26 -1.39 -6.14 -8.15
CA MET A 26 -0.69 -6.36 -6.88
C MET A 26 -0.83 -7.82 -6.42
N ALA A 27 0.30 -8.50 -6.18
CA ALA A 27 0.29 -9.74 -5.43
C ALA A 27 0.21 -9.42 -3.92
N THR A 28 -0.75 -10.02 -3.22
CA THR A 28 -0.90 -9.86 -1.77
C THR A 28 -0.37 -11.10 -1.06
N PHE A 29 0.65 -10.92 -0.22
CA PHE A 29 1.20 -11.98 0.63
C PHE A 29 1.33 -11.49 2.07
N LYS A 30 1.41 -12.42 3.03
CA LYS A 30 1.59 -12.12 4.45
C LYS A 30 2.98 -12.56 4.88
N THR A 31 3.76 -11.64 5.42
CA THR A 31 5.08 -11.94 6.00
C THR A 31 5.28 -11.22 7.31
N ARG A 32 6.22 -11.71 8.13
CA ARG A 32 6.57 -11.10 9.41
C ARG A 32 7.60 -9.99 9.18
N ILE A 33 7.44 -8.89 9.90
CA ILE A 33 8.45 -7.83 9.97
C ILE A 33 9.70 -8.36 10.68
N GLN A 34 10.84 -8.28 10.00
CA GLN A 34 12.14 -8.67 10.55
C GLN A 34 12.72 -7.58 11.44
N SER A 35 13.80 -7.90 12.17
CA SER A 35 14.57 -6.91 12.92
C SER A 35 15.00 -5.75 12.01
N GLY A 36 14.81 -4.52 12.49
CA GLY A 36 15.07 -3.31 11.72
C GLY A 36 13.98 -2.92 10.70
N GLY A 37 12.78 -3.49 10.78
CA GLY A 37 11.62 -3.06 9.99
C GLY A 37 11.60 -3.56 8.55
N ARG A 38 12.46 -4.53 8.20
CA ARG A 38 12.55 -5.07 6.84
C ARG A 38 11.42 -6.06 6.56
N VAL A 39 10.95 -6.02 5.31
CA VAL A 39 9.98 -6.94 4.71
C VAL A 39 10.68 -7.62 3.54
N SER A 40 10.58 -8.95 3.45
CA SER A 40 11.07 -9.70 2.29
C SER A 40 9.89 -10.14 1.43
N VAL A 41 10.00 -9.92 0.12
CA VAL A 41 9.09 -10.50 -0.88
C VAL A 41 9.55 -11.94 -1.13
N PRO A 42 8.68 -12.96 -1.03
CA PRO A 42 9.08 -14.33 -1.32
C PRO A 42 9.33 -14.54 -2.82
N ASP A 43 10.13 -15.55 -3.14
CA ASP A 43 10.59 -15.78 -4.52
C ASP A 43 9.44 -16.02 -5.51
N ALA A 44 8.39 -16.73 -5.07
CA ALA A 44 7.23 -17.02 -5.91
C ALA A 44 6.51 -15.74 -6.35
N GLU A 45 6.30 -14.78 -5.43
CA GLU A 45 5.68 -13.50 -5.72
C GLU A 45 6.61 -12.59 -6.53
N ARG A 46 7.92 -12.66 -6.27
CA ARG A 46 8.92 -11.91 -7.04
C ARG A 46 8.92 -12.35 -8.52
N GLU A 47 8.85 -13.66 -8.77
CA GLU A 47 8.75 -14.22 -10.12
C GLU A 47 7.41 -13.90 -10.78
N ALA A 48 6.30 -14.06 -10.06
CA ALA A 48 4.95 -13.79 -10.58
C ALA A 48 4.74 -12.32 -10.97
N LEU A 49 5.41 -11.39 -10.27
CA LEU A 49 5.39 -9.96 -10.58
C LEU A 49 6.53 -9.51 -11.50
N ASP A 50 7.39 -10.43 -11.98
CA ASP A 50 8.59 -10.16 -12.78
C ASP A 50 9.51 -9.08 -12.19
N ILE A 51 9.71 -9.11 -10.87
CA ILE A 51 10.55 -8.14 -10.15
C ILE A 51 11.99 -8.64 -10.08
N ARG A 52 12.94 -7.77 -10.42
CA ARG A 52 14.37 -8.10 -10.55
C ARG A 52 15.24 -7.16 -9.71
N GLU A 53 16.52 -7.50 -9.61
CA GLU A 53 17.49 -6.65 -8.94
C GLU A 53 17.60 -5.30 -9.66
N GLY A 54 17.53 -4.20 -8.89
CA GLY A 54 17.55 -2.83 -9.42
C GLY A 54 16.17 -2.22 -9.62
N ASP A 55 15.09 -3.00 -9.54
CA ASP A 55 13.73 -2.48 -9.68
C ASP A 55 13.30 -1.71 -8.42
N ILE A 56 12.57 -0.61 -8.64
CA ILE A 56 11.96 0.18 -7.56
C ILE A 56 10.56 -0.36 -7.31
N VAL A 57 10.28 -0.75 -6.07
CA VAL A 57 8.98 -1.25 -5.64
C VAL A 57 8.29 -0.26 -4.71
N GLN A 58 6.96 -0.15 -4.83
CA GLN A 58 6.12 0.59 -3.89
C GLN A 58 5.40 -0.40 -2.97
N THR A 59 5.50 -0.18 -1.66
CA THR A 59 4.93 -1.10 -0.65
C THR A 59 3.77 -0.45 0.08
N VAL A 60 2.63 -1.15 0.15
CA VAL A 60 1.48 -0.80 1.01
C VAL A 60 1.41 -1.78 2.18
N VAL A 61 1.44 -1.28 3.42
CA VAL A 61 1.46 -2.12 4.63
C VAL A 61 0.13 -2.03 5.37
N VAL A 62 -0.54 -3.18 5.54
CA VAL A 62 -1.77 -3.31 6.32
C VAL A 62 -1.51 -4.18 7.56
N PRO A 63 -1.59 -3.65 8.79
CA PRO A 63 -1.38 -4.45 10.01
C PRO A 63 -2.48 -5.51 10.20
N VAL A 64 -2.11 -6.79 10.26
CA VAL A 64 -3.08 -7.91 10.39
C VAL A 64 -3.29 -8.43 11.82
N LYS A 65 -2.32 -8.24 12.72
CA LYS A 65 -2.44 -8.52 14.15
C LYS A 65 -1.43 -7.68 14.91
N ARG A 66 -1.90 -6.87 15.87
CA ARG A 66 -1.03 -6.15 16.81
C ARG A 66 -1.08 -6.93 18.13
N ASN A 67 0.03 -7.56 18.50
CA ASN A 67 0.20 -8.13 19.84
C ASN A 67 1.33 -7.40 20.56
N ARG A 68 1.31 -6.07 20.46
CA ARG A 68 1.95 -5.22 21.46
C ARG A 68 0.83 -4.99 22.45
N ASP A 69 0.83 -5.76 23.52
CA ASP A 69 0.14 -5.33 24.73
C ASP A 69 0.77 -3.97 25.05
N ASP A 70 -0.01 -2.90 24.90
CA ASP A 70 0.40 -1.56 25.29
C ASP A 70 0.55 -1.58 26.82
N ASP A 71 1.80 -1.55 27.30
CA ASP A 71 2.14 -1.17 28.69
C ASP A 71 1.88 0.33 28.90
#